data_AF-A0A6L5GGJ5-F1
#
_entry.id   AF-A0A6L5GGJ5-F1
#
_cell.length_a   1.000
_cell.length_b   1.000
_cell.length_c   1.000
_cell.angle_alpha   90.00
_cell.angle_beta   90.00
_cell.angle_gamma   90.00
#
_symmetry.space_group_name_H-M   'P 1'
#
loop_
_entity.id
_entity.type
_entity.pdbx_description
1 polymer ?
#
loop_
_entity_poly.entity_id
_entity_poly.type
_entity_poly.pdbx_seq_one_letter_code
_entity_poly.pdbx_strand_id
1 'polypeptide(L)'
;MMHRHLIGPLAGVAAAIAVGGPVGIVAGFTTWWLTVRLLRPDPDRAERTAAERLAPSWPWTLDLIAAGLRSGAPFPQVAFAVADADDPDIGDRLNRFAGAIHLGATASEALPELGRLPGADRLARHLDRSGDTGAAMAGGLEQLASSLRAEQRTRTEERAGRAAVALVGPLCLCFLPAFVIAGIGPVVLGVVAETLAPGL
;
A
#
# COMPACT_ATOMS: atom_id res chain seq x y z
N MET A 1 8.47 16.12 -5.25
CA MET A 1 7.03 15.75 -5.14
C MET A 1 6.09 16.96 -4.90
N MET A 2 6.57 18.22 -4.99
CA MET A 2 5.86 19.43 -4.56
C MET A 2 5.16 20.22 -5.70
N HIS A 3 5.43 19.91 -6.97
CA HIS A 3 4.94 20.70 -8.10
C HIS A 3 3.52 20.37 -8.59
N ARG A 4 2.90 19.27 -8.13
CA ARG A 4 1.58 18.84 -8.64
C ARG A 4 0.39 19.54 -8.00
N HIS A 5 0.58 20.25 -6.89
CA HIS A 5 -0.48 20.95 -6.16
C HIS A 5 -0.70 22.40 -6.62
N LEU A 6 0.20 22.96 -7.43
CA LEU A 6 0.15 24.37 -7.89
C LEU A 6 -0.60 24.56 -9.22
N ILE A 7 -0.77 23.51 -10.02
CA ILE A 7 -1.36 23.62 -11.37
C ILE A 7 -2.89 23.81 -11.30
N GLY A 8 -3.54 23.23 -10.29
CA GLY A 8 -5.00 23.37 -10.07
C GLY A 8 -5.48 24.79 -9.76
N PRO A 9 -4.89 25.51 -8.78
CA PRO A 9 -5.34 26.86 -8.45
C PRO A 9 -5.00 27.90 -9.53
N LEU A 10 -3.89 27.75 -10.27
CA LEU A 10 -3.49 28.69 -11.32
C LEU A 10 -4.42 28.65 -12.55
N ALA A 11 -4.90 27.46 -12.94
CA ALA A 11 -5.88 27.33 -14.02
C ALA A 11 -7.26 27.90 -13.66
N GLY A 12 -7.67 27.78 -12.39
CA GLY A 12 -8.93 28.34 -11.89
C GLY A 12 -8.93 29.87 -11.79
N VAL A 13 -7.81 30.46 -11.37
CA VAL A 13 -7.66 31.92 -11.30
C VAL A 13 -7.57 32.56 -12.69
N ALA A 14 -6.89 31.90 -13.64
CA ALA A 14 -6.82 32.36 -15.03
C ALA A 14 -8.20 32.39 -15.72
N ALA A 15 -9.07 31.42 -15.43
CA ALA A 15 -10.44 31.41 -15.94
C ALA A 15 -11.36 32.45 -15.27
N ALA A 16 -11.16 32.73 -13.97
CA ALA A 16 -11.95 33.72 -13.23
C ALA A 16 -11.63 35.17 -13.66
N ILE A 17 -10.38 35.46 -14.04
CA ILE A 17 -9.95 36.78 -14.53
C ILE A 17 -10.46 37.03 -15.95
N ALA A 18 -10.64 35.99 -16.77
CA ALA A 18 -11.02 36.11 -18.17
C ALA A 18 -12.51 36.45 -18.41
N VAL A 19 -13.41 36.16 -17.46
CA VAL A 19 -14.87 36.29 -17.68
C VAL A 19 -15.47 37.55 -17.08
N GLY A 20 -14.98 38.03 -15.92
CA GLY A 20 -15.49 39.25 -15.27
C GLY A 20 -16.95 39.17 -14.78
N GLY A 21 -17.29 39.97 -13.76
CA GLY A 21 -18.64 40.07 -13.19
C GLY A 21 -18.94 39.09 -12.03
N PRO A 22 -20.16 39.15 -11.46
CA PRO A 22 -20.55 38.35 -10.27
C PRO A 22 -20.45 36.83 -10.48
N VAL A 23 -20.50 36.37 -11.73
CA VAL A 23 -20.31 34.96 -12.11
C VAL A 23 -18.88 34.48 -11.84
N GLY A 24 -17.87 35.36 -11.96
CA GLY A 24 -16.46 35.04 -11.66
C GLY A 24 -16.20 34.82 -10.17
N ILE A 25 -16.91 35.54 -9.29
CA ILE A 25 -16.81 35.38 -7.83
C ILE A 25 -17.40 34.02 -7.41
N VAL A 26 -18.54 33.62 -8.00
CA VAL A 26 -19.14 32.31 -7.75
C VAL A 26 -18.25 31.19 -8.28
N ALA A 27 -17.68 31.32 -9.48
CA ALA A 27 -16.77 30.32 -10.05
C ALA A 27 -15.46 30.19 -9.25
N GLY A 28 -14.92 31.30 -8.74
CA GLY A 28 -13.75 31.30 -7.86
C GLY A 28 -14.04 30.63 -6.51
N PHE A 29 -15.19 30.93 -5.90
CA PHE A 29 -15.59 30.35 -4.62
C PHE A 29 -15.92 28.86 -4.75
N THR A 30 -16.58 28.44 -5.84
CA THR A 30 -16.82 27.00 -6.09
C THR A 30 -15.53 26.27 -6.38
N THR A 31 -14.58 26.86 -7.14
CA THR A 31 -13.28 26.25 -7.40
C THR A 31 -12.44 26.15 -6.12
N TRP A 32 -12.41 27.18 -5.28
CA TRP A 32 -11.77 27.16 -3.96
C TRP A 32 -12.42 26.13 -3.05
N TRP A 33 -13.75 26.12 -2.94
CA TRP A 33 -14.46 25.17 -2.09
C TRP A 33 -14.29 23.74 -2.58
N LEU A 34 -14.33 23.52 -3.89
CA LEU A 34 -14.11 22.22 -4.52
C LEU A 34 -12.66 21.77 -4.35
N THR A 35 -11.67 22.65 -4.53
CA THR A 35 -10.27 22.31 -4.28
C THR A 35 -10.03 22.06 -2.80
N VAL A 36 -10.50 22.89 -1.87
CA VAL A 36 -10.41 22.62 -0.43
C VAL A 36 -11.09 21.32 -0.06
N ARG A 37 -12.24 20.98 -0.67
CA ARG A 37 -12.97 19.74 -0.40
C ARG A 37 -12.30 18.50 -1.01
N LEU A 38 -11.77 18.59 -2.23
CA LEU A 38 -11.04 17.49 -2.88
C LEU A 38 -9.63 17.30 -2.33
N LEU A 39 -9.01 18.37 -1.81
CA LEU A 39 -7.68 18.37 -1.26
C LEU A 39 -7.68 18.17 0.26
N ARG A 40 -8.84 18.00 0.90
CA ARG A 40 -8.88 17.50 2.28
C ARG A 40 -8.18 16.15 2.28
N PRO A 41 -7.04 16.02 2.99
CA PRO A 41 -6.36 14.74 3.11
C PRO A 41 -7.36 13.77 3.74
N ASP A 42 -7.66 12.70 3.01
CA ASP A 42 -8.47 11.64 3.55
C ASP A 42 -7.66 10.98 4.68
N PRO A 43 -8.06 11.13 5.96
CA PRO A 43 -7.30 10.59 7.08
C PRO A 43 -7.12 9.07 6.94
N ASP A 44 -8.08 8.40 6.30
CA ASP A 44 -7.98 6.98 6.00
C ASP A 44 -6.84 6.64 5.04
N ARG A 45 -6.60 7.49 4.03
CA ARG A 45 -5.48 7.30 3.10
C ARG A 45 -4.15 7.55 3.79
N ALA A 46 -4.06 8.61 4.59
CA ALA A 46 -2.84 8.93 5.33
C ALA A 46 -2.45 7.76 6.25
N GLU A 47 -3.43 7.21 6.97
CA GLU A 47 -3.23 6.06 7.86
C GLU A 47 -2.87 4.77 7.09
N ARG A 48 -3.49 4.52 5.93
CA ARG A 48 -3.10 3.38 5.06
C ARG A 48 -1.67 3.51 4.58
N THR A 49 -1.26 4.69 4.11
CA THR A 49 0.11 4.90 3.65
C THR A 49 1.10 4.79 4.81
N ALA A 50 0.75 5.26 6.01
CA ALA A 50 1.57 5.04 7.20
C ALA A 50 1.72 3.55 7.52
N ALA A 51 0.62 2.81 7.60
CA ALA A 51 0.64 1.37 7.84
C ALA A 51 1.41 0.60 6.76
N GLU A 52 1.32 0.99 5.48
CA GLU A 52 2.10 0.40 4.39
C GLU A 52 3.61 0.63 4.54
N ARG A 53 4.03 1.79 5.05
CA ARG A 53 5.45 2.07 5.34
C ARG A 53 5.99 1.23 6.49
N LEU A 54 5.17 0.99 7.52
CA LEU A 54 5.52 0.22 8.72
C LEU A 54 5.34 -1.30 8.54
N ALA A 55 4.61 -1.71 7.50
CA ALA A 55 4.32 -3.12 7.25
C ALA A 55 5.58 -4.01 7.18
N PRO A 56 6.72 -3.61 6.60
CA PRO A 56 7.93 -4.45 6.53
C PRO A 56 8.62 -4.66 7.89
N SER A 57 8.59 -3.67 8.79
CA SER A 57 9.23 -3.76 10.11
C SER A 57 8.36 -4.49 11.14
N TRP A 58 7.03 -4.41 11.01
CA TRP A 58 6.10 -5.00 11.97
C TRP A 58 6.31 -6.50 12.30
N PRO A 59 6.61 -7.42 11.36
CA PRO A 59 6.91 -8.80 11.70
C PRO A 59 8.12 -8.96 12.63
N TRP A 60 9.12 -8.08 12.50
CA TRP A 60 10.30 -8.08 13.39
C TRP A 60 9.93 -7.64 14.80
N THR A 61 9.10 -6.61 14.93
CA THR A 61 8.52 -6.19 16.23
C THR A 61 7.79 -7.36 16.91
N LEU A 62 6.99 -8.11 16.15
CA LEU A 62 6.28 -9.28 16.67
C LEU A 62 7.24 -10.40 17.13
N ASP A 63 8.36 -10.62 16.45
CA ASP A 63 9.39 -11.57 16.89
C ASP A 63 10.06 -11.13 18.19
N LEU A 64 10.36 -9.84 18.34
CA LEU A 64 10.93 -9.28 19.57
C LEU A 64 9.97 -9.44 20.74
N ILE A 65 8.68 -9.18 20.51
CA ILE A 65 7.65 -9.43 21.52
C ILE A 65 7.58 -10.92 21.85
N ALA A 66 7.56 -11.81 20.85
CA ALA A 66 7.54 -13.25 21.08
C ALA A 66 8.78 -13.72 21.87
N ALA A 67 9.95 -13.16 21.59
CA ALA A 67 11.18 -13.45 22.33
C ALA A 67 11.10 -13.01 23.80
N GLY A 68 10.58 -11.82 24.09
CA GLY A 68 10.35 -11.37 25.46
C GLY A 68 9.27 -12.16 26.19
N LEU A 69 8.22 -12.59 25.49
CA LEU A 69 7.19 -13.46 26.06
C LEU A 69 7.74 -14.85 26.44
N ARG A 70 8.68 -15.39 25.64
CA ARG A 70 9.37 -16.66 25.96
C ARG A 70 10.24 -16.57 27.20
N SER A 71 10.73 -15.39 27.58
CA SER A 71 11.45 -15.23 28.84
C SER A 71 10.52 -15.21 30.06
N GLY A 72 9.21 -15.38 29.86
CA GLY A 72 8.20 -15.44 30.91
C GLY A 72 7.65 -14.08 31.33
N ALA A 73 8.02 -12.99 30.65
CA ALA A 73 7.49 -11.67 30.93
C ALA A 73 6.05 -11.51 30.39
N PRO A 74 5.17 -10.78 31.10
CA PRO A 74 3.80 -10.51 30.64
C PRO A 74 3.81 -9.58 29.42
N PHE A 75 2.79 -9.71 28.56
CA PHE A 75 2.69 -8.98 27.30
C PHE A 75 2.85 -7.46 27.45
N PRO A 76 2.15 -6.75 28.36
CA PRO A 76 2.28 -5.30 28.45
C PRO A 76 3.73 -4.86 28.75
N GLN A 77 4.43 -5.58 29.64
CA GLN A 77 5.81 -5.26 30.00
C GLN A 77 6.76 -5.42 28.80
N VAL A 78 6.62 -6.51 28.05
CA VAL A 78 7.42 -6.76 26.84
C VAL A 78 7.09 -5.73 25.76
N ALA A 79 5.81 -5.44 25.55
CA ALA A 79 5.35 -4.49 24.55
C ALA A 79 5.87 -3.08 24.83
N PHE A 80 5.90 -2.62 26.09
CA PHE A 80 6.52 -1.34 26.45
C PHE A 80 8.03 -1.33 26.19
N ALA A 81 8.74 -2.40 26.54
CA ALA A 81 10.18 -2.49 26.31
C ALA A 81 10.54 -2.51 24.81
N VAL A 82 9.74 -3.20 24.00
CA VAL A 82 9.92 -3.21 22.53
C VAL A 82 9.52 -1.86 21.93
N ALA A 83 8.47 -1.22 22.43
CA ALA A 83 8.04 0.10 21.95
C ALA A 83 9.11 1.19 22.12
N ASP A 84 9.92 1.11 23.18
CA ASP A 84 11.01 2.05 23.43
C ASP A 84 12.25 1.80 22.54
N ALA A 85 12.41 0.57 22.04
CA ALA A 85 13.58 0.14 21.27
C ALA A 85 13.36 0.13 19.74
N ASP A 86 12.11 0.15 19.28
CA ASP A 86 11.73 0.00 17.86
C ASP A 86 11.49 1.36 17.17
N ASP A 87 11.06 1.31 15.91
CA ASP A 87 10.63 2.49 15.14
C ASP A 87 9.60 3.33 15.93
N PRO A 88 9.80 4.66 16.09
CA PRO A 88 8.92 5.50 16.91
C PRO A 88 7.44 5.43 16.52
N ASP A 89 7.13 5.30 15.22
CA ASP A 89 5.74 5.24 14.76
C ASP A 89 5.05 3.91 15.17
N ILE A 90 5.81 2.82 15.22
CA ILE A 90 5.33 1.52 15.73
C ILE A 90 5.29 1.55 17.26
N GLY A 91 6.34 2.06 17.89
CA GLY A 91 6.47 2.19 19.33
C GLY A 91 5.30 2.95 19.94
N ASP A 92 4.94 4.11 19.39
CA ASP A 92 3.81 4.91 19.89
C ASP A 92 2.48 4.15 19.83
N ARG A 93 2.22 3.42 18.74
CA ARG A 93 1.01 2.61 18.56
C ARG A 93 0.98 1.44 19.54
N LEU A 94 2.11 0.75 19.67
CA LEU A 94 2.29 -0.38 20.56
C LEU A 94 2.17 0.05 22.03
N ASN A 95 2.71 1.21 22.39
CA ASN A 95 2.64 1.78 23.73
C ASN A 95 1.19 2.13 24.11
N ARG A 96 0.43 2.75 23.21
CA ARG A 96 -1.01 3.00 23.44
C ARG A 96 -1.82 1.70 23.56
N PHE A 97 -1.55 0.72 22.69
CA PHE A 97 -2.19 -0.59 22.72
C PHE A 97 -1.90 -1.35 24.02
N ALA A 98 -0.63 -1.46 24.40
CA ALA A 98 -0.19 -2.09 25.64
C ALA A 98 -0.69 -1.34 26.87
N GLY A 99 -0.74 0.00 26.81
CA GLY A 99 -1.32 0.86 27.83
C GLY A 99 -2.80 0.58 28.07
N ALA A 100 -3.60 0.50 27.01
CA ALA A 100 -5.02 0.16 27.12
C ALA A 100 -5.22 -1.22 27.75
N ILE A 101 -4.45 -2.23 27.34
CA ILE A 101 -4.50 -3.58 27.93
C ILE A 101 -4.07 -3.55 29.39
N HIS A 102 -3.01 -2.80 29.72
CA HIS A 102 -2.52 -2.65 31.10
C HIS A 102 -3.56 -1.99 32.02
N LEU A 103 -4.40 -1.10 31.47
CA LEU A 103 -5.54 -0.48 32.16
C LEU A 103 -6.78 -1.39 32.24
N GLY A 104 -6.72 -2.61 31.69
CA GLY A 104 -7.77 -3.62 31.78
C GLY A 104 -8.68 -3.72 30.56
N ALA A 105 -8.39 -3.01 29.46
CA ALA A 105 -9.11 -3.21 28.21
C ALA A 105 -8.76 -4.58 27.60
N THR A 106 -9.72 -5.19 26.91
CA THR A 106 -9.45 -6.37 26.07
C THR A 106 -8.58 -5.97 24.87
N ALA A 107 -7.85 -6.92 24.29
CA ALA A 107 -7.01 -6.63 23.13
C ALA A 107 -7.86 -6.22 21.91
N SER A 108 -9.08 -6.75 21.80
CA SER A 108 -10.05 -6.33 20.78
C SER A 108 -10.54 -4.89 20.97
N GLU A 109 -10.72 -4.41 22.21
CA GLU A 109 -11.08 -3.01 22.49
C GLU A 109 -9.91 -2.05 22.24
N ALA A 110 -8.67 -2.48 22.54
CA ALA A 110 -7.46 -1.70 22.31
C ALA A 110 -7.01 -1.69 20.84
N LEU A 111 -7.54 -2.58 19.99
CA LEU A 111 -7.16 -2.74 18.58
C LEU A 111 -7.08 -1.42 17.77
N PRO A 112 -7.97 -0.42 17.95
CA PRO A 112 -7.88 0.86 17.25
C PRO A 112 -6.54 1.58 17.43
N GLU A 113 -5.84 1.36 18.56
CA GLU A 113 -4.55 2.00 18.86
C GLU A 113 -3.41 1.54 17.95
N LEU A 114 -3.47 0.29 17.48
CA LEU A 114 -2.53 -0.24 16.47
C LEU A 114 -2.81 0.33 15.08
N GLY A 115 -3.99 0.92 14.86
CA GLY A 115 -4.42 1.46 13.58
C GLY A 115 -4.53 0.38 12.50
N ARG A 116 -3.97 0.63 11.32
CA ARG A 116 -4.05 -0.29 10.18
C ARG A 116 -2.85 -1.23 10.01
N LEU A 117 -2.06 -1.45 11.05
CA LEU A 117 -0.94 -2.39 11.01
C LEU A 117 -1.40 -3.79 10.54
N PRO A 118 -0.62 -4.46 9.67
CA PRO A 118 -1.06 -5.71 9.08
C PRO A 118 -1.14 -6.82 10.13
N GLY A 119 -2.29 -7.49 10.21
CA GLY A 119 -2.51 -8.55 11.18
C GLY A 119 -2.74 -8.08 12.62
N ALA A 120 -2.98 -6.78 12.85
CA ALA A 120 -3.35 -6.27 14.18
C ALA A 120 -4.60 -6.96 14.75
N ASP A 121 -5.58 -7.26 13.90
CA ASP A 121 -6.79 -8.00 14.24
C ASP A 121 -6.48 -9.45 14.67
N ARG A 122 -5.53 -10.11 13.98
CA ARG A 122 -5.07 -11.46 14.31
C ARG A 122 -4.32 -11.46 15.64
N LEU A 123 -3.51 -10.44 15.91
CA LEU A 123 -2.83 -10.24 17.18
C LEU A 123 -3.85 -10.09 18.32
N ALA A 124 -4.80 -9.16 18.20
CA ALA A 124 -5.82 -8.92 19.22
C ALA A 124 -6.62 -10.20 19.56
N ARG A 125 -7.11 -10.90 18.53
CA ARG A 125 -7.81 -12.19 18.72
C ARG A 125 -6.92 -13.28 19.31
N HIS A 126 -5.61 -13.20 19.14
CA HIS A 126 -4.70 -14.17 19.73
C HIS A 126 -4.46 -13.87 21.21
N LEU A 127 -4.24 -12.61 21.55
CA LEU A 127 -4.11 -12.15 22.95
C LEU A 127 -5.37 -12.48 23.76
N ASP A 128 -6.57 -12.17 23.23
CA ASP A 128 -7.83 -12.45 23.92
C ASP A 128 -8.10 -13.96 24.14
N ARG A 129 -7.54 -14.84 23.28
CA ARG A 129 -7.72 -16.29 23.40
C ARG A 129 -6.69 -16.98 24.28
N SER A 130 -5.47 -16.46 24.32
CA SER A 130 -4.33 -17.11 24.97
C SER A 130 -4.26 -16.81 26.47
N GLY A 131 -5.03 -15.84 26.97
CA GLY A 131 -5.06 -15.46 28.38
C GLY A 131 -3.72 -14.93 28.89
N ASP A 132 -3.53 -14.89 30.21
CA ASP A 132 -2.35 -14.27 30.86
C ASP A 132 -1.02 -15.03 30.68
N THR A 133 -0.98 -16.09 29.85
CA THR A 133 0.21 -16.94 29.72
C THR A 133 1.12 -16.50 28.56
N GLY A 134 2.20 -15.79 28.89
CA GLY A 134 3.18 -15.27 27.92
C GLY A 134 3.79 -16.34 27.00
N ALA A 135 4.16 -17.49 27.55
CA ALA A 135 4.76 -18.58 26.77
C ALA A 135 3.81 -19.19 25.73
N ALA A 136 2.50 -19.26 26.02
CA ALA A 136 1.50 -19.76 25.07
C ALA A 136 1.26 -18.76 23.92
N MET A 137 1.35 -17.46 24.23
CA MET A 137 1.21 -16.38 23.24
C MET A 137 2.40 -16.31 22.27
N ALA A 138 3.62 -16.60 22.74
CA ALA A 138 4.83 -16.44 21.94
C ALA A 138 4.78 -17.22 20.62
N GLY A 139 4.36 -18.49 20.63
CA GLY A 139 4.30 -19.31 19.43
C GLY A 139 3.33 -18.79 18.37
N GLY A 140 2.19 -18.23 18.78
CA GLY A 140 1.25 -17.64 17.83
C GLY A 140 1.70 -16.28 17.29
N LEU A 141 2.46 -15.50 18.05
CA LEU A 141 3.11 -14.28 17.52
C LEU A 141 4.19 -14.61 16.50
N GLU A 142 5.01 -15.66 16.72
CA GLU A 142 5.97 -16.14 15.71
C GLU A 142 5.28 -16.62 14.45
N GLN A 143 4.18 -17.36 14.59
CA GLN A 143 3.38 -17.81 13.45
C GLN A 143 2.72 -16.63 12.72
N LEU A 144 2.29 -15.60 13.45
CA LEU A 144 1.76 -14.38 12.85
C LEU A 144 2.87 -13.65 12.08
N ALA A 145 4.05 -13.47 12.68
CA ALA A 145 5.20 -12.85 12.03
C ALA A 145 5.63 -13.61 10.76
N SER A 146 5.70 -14.94 10.82
CA SER A 146 6.01 -15.78 9.65
C SER A 146 4.96 -15.65 8.55
N SER A 147 3.67 -15.63 8.91
CA SER A 147 2.57 -15.45 7.97
C SER A 147 2.63 -14.08 7.27
N LEU A 148 2.96 -13.02 8.00
CA LEU A 148 3.10 -11.67 7.44
C LEU A 148 4.29 -11.57 6.48
N ARG A 149 5.43 -12.19 6.81
CA ARG A 149 6.57 -12.27 5.89
C ARG A 149 6.24 -13.07 4.63
N ALA A 150 5.45 -14.15 4.74
CA ALA A 150 4.98 -14.91 3.59
C ALA A 150 4.04 -14.07 2.70
N GLU A 151 3.07 -13.37 3.29
CA GLU A 151 2.16 -12.47 2.57
C GLU A 151 2.92 -11.35 1.85
N GLN A 152 3.97 -10.80 2.48
CA GLN A 152 4.85 -9.81 1.84
C GLN A 152 5.57 -10.39 0.62
N ARG A 153 6.14 -11.60 0.73
CA ARG A 153 6.79 -12.28 -0.40
C ARG A 153 5.82 -12.52 -1.55
N THR A 154 4.63 -13.05 -1.28
CA THR A 154 3.59 -13.25 -2.29
C THR A 154 3.22 -11.94 -2.99
N ARG A 155 3.05 -10.83 -2.24
CA ARG A 155 2.79 -9.52 -2.83
C ARG A 155 3.92 -9.03 -3.73
N THR A 156 5.17 -9.28 -3.36
CA THR A 156 6.31 -8.92 -4.22
C THR A 156 6.37 -9.77 -5.49
N GLU A 157 6.09 -11.06 -5.39
CA GLU A 157 6.05 -12.00 -6.52
C GLU A 157 4.90 -11.66 -7.49
N GLU A 158 3.70 -11.35 -6.97
CA GLU A 158 2.57 -10.91 -7.79
C GLU A 158 2.87 -9.63 -8.57
N ARG A 159 3.53 -8.65 -7.93
CA ARG A 159 3.93 -7.39 -8.59
C ARG A 159 4.96 -7.65 -9.69
N ALA A 160 5.93 -8.52 -9.44
CA ALA A 160 6.92 -8.93 -10.44
C ALA A 160 6.25 -9.65 -11.62
N GLY A 161 5.33 -10.58 -11.35
CA GLY A 161 4.56 -11.29 -12.38
C GLY A 161 3.70 -10.35 -13.24
N ARG A 162 2.99 -9.40 -12.61
CA ARG A 162 2.22 -8.38 -13.35
C ARG A 162 3.11 -7.49 -14.22
N ALA A 163 4.29 -7.11 -13.73
CA ALA A 163 5.25 -6.34 -14.53
C ALA A 163 5.75 -7.14 -15.73
N ALA A 164 6.03 -8.45 -15.55
CA ALA A 164 6.43 -9.32 -16.65
C ALA A 164 5.35 -9.40 -17.75
N VAL A 165 4.08 -9.59 -17.38
CA VAL A 165 2.97 -9.60 -18.34
C VAL A 165 2.78 -8.24 -19.02
N ALA A 166 2.92 -7.15 -18.28
CA ALA A 166 2.81 -5.79 -18.82
C ALA A 166 3.89 -5.49 -19.87
N LEU A 167 5.06 -6.15 -19.82
CA LEU A 167 6.13 -6.01 -20.81
C LEU A 167 5.88 -6.81 -22.10
N VAL A 168 5.13 -7.92 -22.02
CA VAL A 168 4.82 -8.74 -23.21
C VAL A 168 3.92 -7.99 -24.19
N GLY A 169 2.94 -7.23 -23.69
CA GLY A 169 2.04 -6.42 -24.52
C GLY A 169 2.76 -5.49 -25.53
N PRO A 170 3.62 -4.56 -25.09
CA PRO A 170 4.37 -3.69 -25.99
C PRO A 170 5.38 -4.46 -26.86
N LEU A 171 5.95 -5.57 -26.37
CA LEU A 171 6.85 -6.40 -27.18
C LEU A 171 6.11 -7.06 -28.36
N CYS A 172 4.94 -7.65 -28.11
CA CYS A 172 4.07 -8.21 -29.16
C CYS A 172 3.63 -7.13 -30.15
N LEU A 173 3.28 -5.94 -29.67
CA LEU A 173 2.89 -4.80 -30.51
C LEU A 173 4.02 -4.35 -31.45
N CYS A 174 5.28 -4.38 -30.98
CA CYS A 174 6.45 -4.04 -31.80
C CYS A 174 6.85 -5.18 -32.76
N PHE A 175 6.68 -6.43 -32.35
CA PHE A 175 7.09 -7.59 -33.15
C PHE A 175 6.16 -7.86 -34.34
N LEU A 176 4.85 -7.64 -34.16
CA LEU A 176 3.85 -7.85 -35.21
C LEU A 176 4.15 -7.10 -36.53
N PRO A 177 4.36 -5.77 -36.55
CA PRO A 177 4.65 -5.04 -37.78
C PRO A 177 6.00 -5.43 -38.39
N ALA A 178 7.02 -5.68 -37.56
CA ALA A 178 8.33 -6.13 -38.02
C ALA A 178 8.24 -7.50 -38.72
N PHE A 179 7.45 -8.43 -38.16
CA PHE A 179 7.22 -9.75 -38.74
C PHE A 179 6.48 -9.67 -40.08
N VAL A 180 5.48 -8.79 -40.22
CA VAL A 180 4.76 -8.59 -41.48
C VAL A 180 5.70 -8.09 -42.57
N ILE A 181 6.52 -7.09 -42.28
CA ILE A 181 7.44 -6.49 -43.27
C ILE A 181 8.56 -7.46 -43.63
N ALA A 182 9.20 -8.09 -42.64
CA ALA A 182 10.37 -8.93 -42.87
C ALA A 182 10.02 -10.37 -43.32
N GLY A 183 8.91 -10.93 -42.82
CA GLY A 183 8.52 -12.31 -43.08
C GLY A 183 7.51 -12.46 -44.21
N ILE A 184 6.37 -11.78 -44.12
CA ILE A 184 5.24 -11.99 -45.02
C ILE A 184 5.40 -11.20 -46.32
N GLY A 185 5.89 -9.96 -46.24
CA GLY A 185 6.04 -9.05 -47.38
C GLY A 185 6.73 -9.68 -48.60
N PRO A 186 7.93 -10.26 -48.46
CA PRO A 186 8.65 -10.86 -49.59
C PRO A 186 7.90 -12.04 -50.23
N VAL A 187 7.24 -12.87 -49.41
CA VAL A 187 6.50 -14.05 -49.88
C VAL A 187 5.28 -13.64 -50.71
N VAL A 188 4.51 -12.66 -50.22
CA VAL A 188 3.34 -12.13 -50.95
C VAL A 188 3.77 -11.48 -52.25
N LEU A 189 4.84 -10.67 -52.23
CA LEU A 189 5.38 -10.04 -53.43
C LEU A 189 5.84 -11.07 -54.47
N GLY A 190 6.49 -12.16 -54.03
CA GLY A 190 6.91 -13.25 -54.91
C GLY A 190 5.73 -13.92 -55.61
N VAL A 191 4.69 -14.31 -54.85
CA VAL A 191 3.49 -14.96 -55.39
C VAL A 191 2.71 -14.05 -56.34
N VAL A 192 2.58 -12.77 -56.00
CA VAL A 192 1.92 -11.77 -56.85
C VAL A 192 2.70 -11.57 -58.16
N ALA A 193 4.04 -11.51 -58.10
CA ALA A 193 4.87 -11.42 -59.30
C ALA A 193 4.73 -12.64 -60.21
N GLU A 194 4.73 -13.84 -59.64
CA GLU A 194 4.62 -15.11 -60.39
C GLU A 194 3.24 -15.29 -61.04
N THR A 195 2.18 -14.77 -60.42
CA THR A 195 0.79 -14.88 -60.93
C THR A 195 0.39 -13.77 -61.91
N LEU A 196 1.02 -12.60 -61.87
CA LEU A 196 0.82 -11.50 -62.83
C LEU A 196 1.74 -11.59 -64.06
N ALA A 197 2.89 -12.23 -63.94
CA ALA A 197 3.82 -12.47 -65.05
C ALA A 197 3.29 -13.27 -66.27
N PRO A 198 2.29 -14.17 -66.18
CA PRO A 198 1.77 -14.88 -67.35
C PRO A 198 0.77 -14.06 -68.21
N GLY A 199 0.51 -12.79 -67.87
CA GLY A 199 -0.46 -11.93 -68.55
C GLY A 199 0.10 -10.74 -69.35
N LEU A 200 1.43 -10.61 -69.46
CA LEU A 200 2.15 -9.67 -70.33
C LEU A 200 2.96 -10.45 -71.37
#